data_AF-A0A2A2HDE8-F1
#
_entry.id   AF-A0A2A2HDE8-F1
#
_cell.length_a   1.000
_cell.length_b   1.000
_cell.length_c   1.000
_cell.angle_alpha   90.00
_cell.angle_beta   90.00
_cell.angle_gamma   90.00
#
_symmetry.space_group_name_H-M   'P 1'
#
loop_
_entity.id
_entity.type
_entity.pdbx_description
1 polymer ?
#
loop_
_entity_poly.entity_id
_entity_poly.type
_entity_poly.pdbx_seq_one_letter_code
_entity_poly.pdbx_strand_id
1 'polypeptide(L)'
;MTRQKYLQLIHIAAQHLKLDDTTYRQLLHRLTGETSAKALNIGQLARVLETLKAKGFRIQSTQPTTKKQSDRPQIQKIQALWQAMADEGIVRDASAKALAHFVKRETGCDSPYWLDNPQASQVIEKLKQWQKRVARTTSC
;
A
#
# COMPACT_ATOMS: atom_id res chain seq x y z
N MET A 1 6.56 4.69 17.47
CA MET A 1 6.45 5.96 16.69
C MET A 1 7.51 6.92 17.22
N THR A 2 8.35 7.51 16.37
CA THR A 2 9.37 8.48 16.79
C THR A 2 8.78 9.88 16.95
N ARG A 3 9.40 10.73 17.78
CA ARG A 3 8.98 12.13 17.99
C ARG A 3 8.83 12.92 16.67
N GLN A 4 9.76 12.75 15.75
CA GLN A 4 9.73 13.37 14.43
C GLN A 4 8.47 12.98 13.64
N LYS A 5 8.08 11.70 13.69
CA LYS A 5 6.88 11.21 13.01
C LYS A 5 5.60 11.82 13.59
N TYR A 6 5.52 12.04 14.90
CA TYR A 6 4.40 12.76 15.51
C TYR A 6 4.31 14.21 15.02
N LEU A 7 5.42 14.94 15.00
CA LEU A 7 5.44 16.31 14.51
C LEU A 7 4.97 16.40 13.06
N GLN A 8 5.49 15.53 12.19
CA GLN A 8 5.06 15.44 10.79
C GLN A 8 3.55 15.21 10.68
N LEU A 9 3.01 14.23 11.41
CA LEU A 9 1.58 13.92 11.37
C LEU A 9 0.71 15.07 11.87
N ILE A 10 1.14 15.77 12.92
CA ILE A 10 0.41 16.93 13.46
C ILE A 10 0.40 18.08 12.45
N HIS A 11 1.53 18.36 11.78
CA HIS A 11 1.59 19.40 10.75
C HIS A 11 0.69 19.05 9.55
N ILE A 12 0.74 17.80 9.08
CA ILE A 12 -0.14 17.31 8.00
C ILE A 12 -1.61 17.42 8.42
N ALA A 13 -1.93 17.03 9.67
CA ALA A 13 -3.28 17.12 10.20
C ALA A 13 -3.79 18.56 10.29
N ALA A 14 -2.96 19.48 10.74
CA ALA A 14 -3.30 20.91 10.80
C ALA A 14 -3.59 21.46 9.39
N GLN A 15 -2.77 21.11 8.40
CA GLN A 15 -2.97 21.51 7.01
C GLN A 15 -4.24 20.88 6.41
N HIS A 16 -4.49 19.59 6.66
CA HIS A 16 -5.68 18.88 6.18
C HIS A 16 -6.98 19.46 6.77
N LEU A 17 -6.95 19.88 8.03
CA LEU A 17 -8.06 20.53 8.70
C LEU A 17 -8.15 22.04 8.41
N LYS A 18 -7.27 22.58 7.55
CA LYS A 18 -7.18 24.01 7.21
C LYS A 18 -7.16 24.91 8.45
N LEU A 19 -6.41 24.49 9.47
CA LEU A 19 -6.24 25.30 10.68
C LEU A 19 -5.23 26.41 10.40
N ASP A 20 -5.66 27.65 10.64
CA ASP A 20 -4.75 28.80 10.63
C ASP A 20 -3.71 28.68 11.74
N ASP A 21 -2.54 29.31 11.56
CA ASP A 21 -1.43 29.25 12.53
C ASP A 21 -1.87 29.74 13.93
N THR A 22 -2.73 30.76 13.99
CA THR A 22 -3.33 31.26 15.24
C THR A 22 -4.18 30.18 15.93
N THR A 23 -5.10 29.56 15.20
CA THR A 23 -5.97 28.47 15.68
C THR A 23 -5.16 27.25 16.11
N TYR A 24 -4.10 26.93 15.35
CA TYR A 24 -3.18 25.84 15.65
C TYR A 24 -2.40 26.10 16.95
N ARG A 25 -1.81 27.29 17.13
CA ARG A 25 -1.10 27.67 18.36
C ARG A 25 -2.03 27.70 19.58
N GLN A 26 -3.26 28.18 19.42
CA GLN A 26 -4.27 28.14 20.48
C GLN A 26 -4.65 26.70 20.87
N LEU A 27 -4.76 25.80 19.89
CA LEU A 27 -5.03 24.39 20.14
C LEU A 27 -3.89 23.73 20.93
N LEU A 28 -2.64 24.02 20.57
CA LEU A 28 -1.47 23.54 21.33
C LEU A 28 -1.49 24.09 22.75
N HIS A 29 -1.65 25.40 22.92
CA HIS A 29 -1.65 26.04 24.23
C HIS A 29 -2.78 25.50 25.14
N ARG A 30 -3.97 25.29 24.59
CA ARG A 30 -5.11 24.72 25.32
C ARG A 30 -4.86 23.27 25.79
N LEU A 31 -4.15 22.48 25.01
CA LEU A 31 -3.94 21.05 25.29
C LEU A 31 -2.72 20.78 26.16
N THR A 32 -1.68 21.60 26.03
CA THR A 32 -0.36 21.32 26.62
C THR A 32 0.25 22.50 27.36
N GLY A 33 -0.35 23.69 27.30
CA GLY A 33 0.20 24.93 27.86
C GLY A 33 1.26 25.60 26.98
N GLU A 34 1.72 24.91 25.93
CA GLU A 34 2.84 25.35 25.09
C GLU A 34 2.33 25.86 23.74
N THR A 35 2.97 26.91 23.22
CA THR A 35 2.62 27.48 21.91
C THR A 35 3.38 26.81 20.76
N SER A 36 4.35 25.95 21.06
CA SER A 36 5.23 25.32 20.07
C SER A 36 5.19 23.80 20.17
N ALA A 37 4.84 23.15 19.06
CA ALA A 37 4.90 21.69 18.94
C ALA A 37 6.32 21.13 19.16
N LYS A 38 7.35 21.94 18.89
CA LYS A 38 8.77 21.57 19.10
C LYS A 38 9.18 21.57 20.58
N ALA A 39 8.42 22.16 21.49
CA ALA A 39 8.66 22.09 22.92
C ALA A 39 8.00 20.86 23.56
N LEU A 40 7.11 20.16 22.84
CA LEU A 40 6.30 19.09 23.39
C LEU A 40 7.06 17.76 23.54
N ASN A 41 6.69 17.05 24.61
CA ASN A 41 7.05 15.66 24.83
C ASN A 41 6.16 14.69 24.01
N ILE A 42 6.60 13.46 23.81
CA ILE A 42 5.90 12.42 23.03
C ILE A 42 4.47 12.20 23.55
N GLY A 43 4.26 12.17 24.87
CA GLY A 43 2.92 12.01 25.46
C GLY A 43 1.97 13.16 25.12
N GLN A 44 2.47 14.40 25.14
CA GLN A 44 1.71 15.58 24.74
C GLN A 44 1.41 15.59 23.23
N LEU A 45 2.39 15.20 22.40
CA LEU A 45 2.22 15.07 20.96
C LEU A 45 1.16 14.01 20.59
N ALA A 46 1.12 12.89 21.31
CA ALA A 46 0.10 11.87 21.14
C ALA A 46 -1.30 12.43 21.41
N ARG A 47 -1.48 13.15 22.53
CA ARG A 47 -2.77 13.78 22.90
C ARG A 47 -3.24 14.82 21.89
N VAL A 48 -2.32 15.62 21.36
CA VAL A 48 -2.61 16.59 20.28
C VAL A 48 -3.09 15.85 19.02
N LEU A 49 -2.37 14.80 18.62
CA LEU A 49 -2.73 14.00 17.46
C LEU A 49 -4.11 13.33 17.63
N GLU A 50 -4.43 12.81 18.82
CA GLU A 50 -5.76 12.25 19.13
C GLU A 50 -6.88 13.31 19.03
N THR A 51 -6.62 14.51 19.52
CA THR A 51 -7.58 15.63 19.40
C THR A 51 -7.82 16.00 17.94
N LEU A 52 -6.76 16.02 17.12
CA LEU A 52 -6.88 16.26 15.68
C LEU A 52 -7.65 15.13 14.99
N LYS A 53 -7.44 13.88 15.40
CA LYS A 53 -8.24 12.75 14.91
C LYS A 53 -9.72 12.89 15.23
N ALA A 54 -10.05 13.28 16.46
CA ALA A 54 -11.43 13.55 16.87
C ALA A 54 -12.07 14.69 16.06
N LYS A 55 -11.28 15.69 15.64
CA LYS A 55 -11.72 16.78 14.76
C LYS A 55 -11.90 16.38 13.29
N GLY A 56 -11.68 15.12 12.94
CA GLY A 56 -11.87 14.60 11.58
C GLY A 56 -10.58 14.27 10.84
N PHE A 57 -9.41 14.38 11.47
CA PHE A 57 -8.17 13.90 10.87
C PHE A 57 -8.11 12.36 10.89
N ARG A 58 -8.45 11.73 9.77
CA ARG A 58 -8.19 10.30 9.61
C ARG A 58 -6.74 10.14 9.16
N ILE A 59 -5.92 9.50 9.99
CA ILE A 59 -4.64 8.96 9.51
C ILE A 59 -5.05 7.89 8.51
N GLN A 60 -5.02 8.23 7.23
CA GLN A 60 -4.91 7.22 6.20
C GLN A 60 -3.59 6.53 6.53
N SER A 61 -3.68 5.36 7.18
CA SER A 61 -2.58 4.43 7.14
C SER A 61 -2.41 4.20 5.66
N THR A 62 -1.40 4.83 5.07
CA THR A 62 -0.82 4.34 3.86
C THR A 62 -0.30 2.96 4.25
N GLN A 63 -1.19 1.96 4.24
CA GLN A 63 -0.90 0.73 3.52
C GLN A 63 -0.06 1.20 2.34
N PRO A 64 1.21 0.77 2.21
CA PRO A 64 2.09 1.28 1.17
C PRO A 64 1.30 1.15 -0.12
N THR A 65 0.71 2.28 -0.54
CA THR A 65 -0.06 2.32 -1.75
C THR A 65 1.07 2.31 -2.72
N THR A 66 1.26 1.13 -3.26
CA THR A 66 1.94 0.78 -4.47
C THR A 66 1.47 1.70 -5.59
N LYS A 67 1.67 3.01 -5.45
CA LYS A 67 1.38 4.03 -6.45
C LYS A 67 2.38 3.96 -7.62
N LYS A 68 3.31 2.99 -7.57
CA LYS A 68 4.08 2.49 -8.72
C LYS A 68 3.47 1.22 -9.38
N GLN A 69 2.38 0.64 -8.87
CA GLN A 69 1.68 -0.50 -9.49
C GLN A 69 0.71 -0.08 -10.62
N SER A 70 0.41 1.21 -10.79
CA SER A 70 -0.61 1.67 -11.75
C SER A 70 -0.11 1.83 -13.19
N ASP A 71 1.20 1.89 -13.44
CA ASP A 71 1.72 2.14 -14.80
C ASP A 71 1.84 0.89 -15.68
N ARG A 72 1.60 -0.31 -15.14
CA ARG A 72 1.77 -1.55 -15.92
C ARG A 72 0.51 -2.41 -15.86
N PRO A 73 -0.51 -2.12 -16.70
CA PRO A 73 -1.75 -2.89 -16.74
C PRO A 73 -1.52 -4.39 -16.99
N GLN A 74 -0.43 -4.75 -17.68
CA GLN A 74 -0.04 -6.14 -17.88
C GLN A 74 0.34 -6.85 -16.57
N ILE A 75 1.03 -6.18 -15.64
CA ILE A 75 1.40 -6.77 -14.35
C ILE A 75 0.17 -6.98 -13.47
N GLN A 76 -0.78 -6.04 -13.48
CA GLN A 76 -2.06 -6.21 -12.80
C GLN A 76 -2.83 -7.39 -13.36
N LYS A 77 -2.82 -7.58 -14.69
CA LYS A 77 -3.44 -8.73 -15.34
C LYS A 77 -2.80 -10.05 -14.94
N ILE A 78 -1.46 -10.10 -14.83
CA ILE A 78 -0.74 -11.29 -14.34
C ILE A 78 -1.17 -11.61 -12.90
N GLN A 79 -1.23 -10.61 -12.02
CA GLN A 79 -1.65 -10.78 -10.63
C GLN A 79 -3.10 -11.27 -10.53
N ALA A 80 -4.01 -10.70 -11.31
CA ALA A 80 -5.41 -11.09 -11.34
C ALA A 80 -5.60 -12.53 -11.86
N LEU A 81 -4.88 -12.91 -12.93
CA LEU A 81 -4.92 -14.29 -13.44
C LEU A 81 -4.38 -15.29 -12.43
N TRP A 82 -3.29 -14.95 -11.74
CA TRP A 82 -2.72 -15.81 -10.71
C TRP A 82 -3.71 -16.05 -9.56
N GLN A 83 -4.39 -14.99 -9.10
CA GLN A 83 -5.40 -15.09 -8.06
C GLN A 83 -6.59 -15.94 -8.51
N ALA A 84 -7.12 -15.69 -9.72
CA ALA A 84 -8.23 -16.48 -10.26
C ALA A 84 -7.88 -17.98 -10.37
N MET A 85 -6.65 -18.30 -10.79
CA MET A 85 -6.20 -19.69 -10.85
C MET A 85 -6.04 -20.33 -9.46
N ALA A 86 -5.72 -19.54 -8.42
CA ALA A 86 -5.71 -20.03 -7.04
C ALA A 86 -7.14 -20.26 -6.51
N ASP A 87 -8.08 -19.37 -6.84
CA ASP A 87 -9.50 -19.51 -6.50
C ASP A 87 -10.14 -20.74 -7.19
N GLU A 88 -9.72 -21.04 -8.42
CA GLU A 88 -10.07 -22.26 -9.17
C GLU A 88 -9.36 -23.52 -8.62
N GLY A 89 -8.48 -23.40 -7.62
CA GLY A 89 -7.72 -24.51 -7.04
C GLY A 89 -6.60 -25.07 -7.93
N ILE A 90 -6.28 -24.39 -9.05
CA ILE A 90 -5.20 -24.77 -9.97
C ILE A 90 -3.83 -24.51 -9.33
N VAL A 91 -3.72 -23.40 -8.61
CA VAL A 91 -2.51 -22.98 -7.91
C VAL A 91 -2.72 -23.15 -6.40
N ARG A 92 -1.76 -23.78 -5.72
CA ARG A 92 -1.83 -24.02 -4.27
C ARG A 92 -1.55 -22.79 -3.42
N ASP A 93 -0.76 -21.84 -3.93
CA ASP A 93 -0.37 -20.63 -3.22
C ASP A 93 -0.58 -19.37 -4.09
N ALA A 94 -1.52 -18.52 -3.66
CA ALA A 94 -1.84 -17.25 -4.30
C ALA A 94 -0.84 -16.12 -3.94
N SER A 95 0.16 -16.40 -3.11
CA SER A 95 1.07 -15.37 -2.61
C SER A 95 1.91 -14.69 -3.71
N ALA A 96 2.24 -13.42 -3.49
CA ALA A 96 3.14 -12.67 -4.38
C ALA A 96 4.53 -13.32 -4.52
N LYS A 97 4.97 -14.09 -3.50
CA LYS A 97 6.23 -14.84 -3.54
C LYS A 97 6.15 -16.00 -4.53
N ALA A 98 5.05 -16.76 -4.53
CA ALA A 98 4.82 -17.84 -5.47
C ALA A 98 4.76 -17.33 -6.91
N LEU A 99 4.08 -16.20 -7.12
CA LEU A 99 4.04 -15.52 -8.42
C LEU A 99 5.45 -15.09 -8.88
N ALA A 100 6.25 -14.48 -8.00
CA ALA A 100 7.62 -14.09 -8.34
C ALA A 100 8.50 -15.29 -8.70
N HIS A 101 8.35 -16.42 -8.00
CA HIS A 101 9.04 -17.66 -8.33
C HIS A 101 8.66 -18.22 -9.70
N PHE A 102 7.37 -18.19 -10.04
CA PHE A 102 6.89 -18.58 -11.37
C PHE A 102 7.48 -17.68 -12.46
N VAL A 103 7.40 -16.36 -12.27
CA VAL A 103 7.97 -15.38 -13.21
C VAL A 103 9.47 -15.59 -13.39
N LYS A 104 10.22 -15.79 -12.30
CA LYS A 104 11.66 -16.08 -12.34
C LYS A 104 11.97 -17.33 -13.15
N ARG A 105 11.15 -18.38 -13.03
CA ARG A 105 11.32 -19.60 -13.83
C ARG A 105 11.08 -19.36 -15.32
N GLU A 106 10.10 -18.51 -15.66
CA GLU A 106 9.69 -18.30 -17.05
C GLU A 106 10.52 -17.25 -17.79
N THR A 107 11.04 -16.23 -17.11
CA THR A 107 11.75 -15.10 -17.72
C THR A 107 13.13 -14.82 -17.14
N GLY A 108 13.49 -15.47 -16.03
CA GLY A 108 14.75 -15.21 -15.31
C GLY A 108 14.72 -13.98 -14.37
N CYS A 109 13.64 -13.19 -14.37
CA CYS A 109 13.53 -12.00 -13.54
C CYS A 109 13.06 -12.35 -12.12
N ASP A 110 13.75 -11.86 -11.08
CA ASP A 110 13.36 -12.12 -9.68
C ASP A 110 12.00 -11.53 -9.29
N SER A 111 11.49 -10.59 -10.08
CA SER A 111 10.27 -9.87 -9.75
C SER A 111 9.42 -9.57 -10.98
N PRO A 112 8.09 -9.76 -10.92
CA PRO A 112 7.18 -9.33 -11.99
C PRO A 112 7.26 -7.83 -12.29
N TYR A 113 7.74 -7.03 -11.33
CA TYR A 113 7.91 -5.59 -11.52
C TYR A 113 9.07 -5.23 -12.47
N TRP A 114 10.00 -6.15 -12.71
CA TRP A 114 11.15 -5.97 -13.61
C TRP A 114 10.93 -6.52 -15.01
N LEU A 115 9.73 -7.05 -15.30
CA LEU A 115 9.41 -7.58 -16.62
C LEU A 115 9.31 -6.46 -17.65
N ASP A 116 9.84 -6.66 -18.84
CA ASP A 116 9.55 -5.82 -20.00
C ASP A 116 8.17 -6.15 -20.60
N ASN A 117 7.60 -5.24 -21.37
CA ASN A 117 6.29 -5.44 -22.02
C ASN A 117 6.17 -6.75 -22.84
N PRO A 118 7.17 -7.17 -23.66
CA PRO A 118 7.11 -8.46 -24.35
C PRO A 118 7.17 -9.64 -23.37
N GLN A 119 7.98 -9.56 -22.32
CA GLN A 119 8.09 -10.63 -21.31
C GLN A 119 6.80 -10.77 -20.51
N ALA A 120 6.19 -9.66 -20.10
CA ALA A 120 4.91 -9.66 -19.41
C ALA A 120 3.79 -10.26 -20.29
N SER A 121 3.78 -9.95 -21.59
CA SER A 121 2.83 -10.54 -22.54
C SER A 121 3.03 -12.06 -22.68
N GLN A 122 4.28 -12.52 -22.75
CA GLN A 122 4.61 -13.95 -22.77
C GLN A 122 4.14 -14.68 -21.51
N VAL A 123 4.33 -14.09 -20.33
CA VAL A 123 3.86 -14.65 -19.05
C VAL A 123 2.34 -14.77 -19.03
N ILE A 124 1.61 -13.75 -19.50
CA ILE A 124 0.14 -13.79 -19.59
C ILE A 124 -0.34 -14.94 -20.47
N GLU A 125 0.27 -15.12 -21.65
CA GLU A 125 -0.12 -16.21 -22.56
C GLU A 125 0.19 -17.59 -21.98
N LYS A 126 1.31 -17.76 -21.27
CA LYS A 126 1.62 -19.01 -20.55
C LYS A 126 0.60 -19.32 -19.46
N LEU A 127 0.20 -18.33 -18.67
CA LEU A 127 -0.84 -18.50 -17.63
C LEU A 127 -2.17 -18.95 -18.24
N LYS A 128 -2.61 -18.31 -19.34
CA LYS A 128 -3.83 -18.71 -20.06
C LYS A 128 -3.76 -20.13 -20.61
N GLN A 129 -2.61 -20.52 -21.18
CA GLN A 129 -2.42 -21.89 -21.70
C GLN A 129 -2.48 -22.92 -20.58
N TRP A 130 -1.89 -22.63 -19.42
CA TRP A 130 -1.98 -23.50 -18.26
C TRP A 130 -3.41 -23.65 -17.77
N GLN A 131 -4.16 -22.54 -17.62
CA GLN A 131 -5.58 -22.58 -17.26
C GLN A 131 -6.40 -23.45 -18.23
N LYS A 132 -6.22 -23.25 -19.55
CA LYS A 132 -6.87 -24.08 -20.59
C LYS A 132 -6.54 -25.56 -20.47
N ARG A 133 -5.29 -25.90 -20.14
CA ARG A 133 -4.86 -27.30 -19.96
C ARG A 133 -5.57 -27.94 -18.76
N VAL A 134 -5.70 -27.21 -17.66
CA VAL A 134 -6.36 -27.73 -16.45
C VAL A 134 -7.86 -27.85 -16.68
N ALA A 135 -8.50 -26.85 -17.28
CA ALA A 135 -9.92 -26.92 -17.65
C ALA A 135 -10.25 -28.14 -18.52
N ARG A 136 -9.36 -28.52 -19.45
CA ARG A 136 -9.50 -29.76 -20.25
C ARG A 136 -9.36 -31.03 -19.41
N THR A 137 -8.53 -31.00 -18.37
CA THR A 137 -8.26 -32.17 -17.50
C THR A 137 -9.40 -32.40 -16.50
N THR A 138 -10.03 -31.33 -16.01
CA THR A 138 -11.15 -31.40 -15.04
C THR A 138 -12.48 -31.84 -15.66
N SER A 139 -12.60 -31.86 -16.99
CA SER A 139 -13.85 -32.18 -17.71
C SER A 139 -14.00 -33.67 -18.08
N CYS A 140 -13.33 -34.59 -17.37
CA CYS A 140 -13.42 -36.05 -17.53
C CYS A 140 -13.64 -36.70 -16.17
#